data_AF-M2RDX4-F1
#
_entry.id   AF-M2RDX4-F1
#
_cell.length_a   1.000
_cell.length_b   1.000
_cell.length_c   1.000
_cell.angle_alpha   90.00
_cell.angle_beta   90.00
_cell.angle_gamma   90.00
#
_symmetry.space_group_name_H-M   'P 1'
#
loop_
_entity.id
_entity.type
_entity.pdbx_description
1 polymer ?
#
loop_
_entity_poly.entity_id
_entity_poly.type
_entity_poly.pdbx_seq_one_letter_code
_entity_poly.pdbx_strand_id
1 'polypeptide(L)'
;MNIVLLLFITLSLSKQCSEYTELIELDTVDSAFECIESIQTTEDENTEIIDGLKYYLNAYVFKDILKNPPQPSFSNNYYEKVDIDSELDKINTKTTSLYEFYSEINNLIISTRDSHLGFNIDDTLKKPNSELVYFLFPSIYNKY
;
A
#
# COMPACT_ATOMS: atom_id res chain seq x y z
N MET A 1 -33.23 -1.69 31.86
CA MET A 1 -32.43 -0.68 31.15
C MET A 1 -31.77 -1.41 29.99
N ASN A 2 -32.29 -1.14 28.79
CA ASN A 2 -32.14 -1.99 27.59
C ASN A 2 -30.67 -2.13 27.17
N ILE A 3 -30.21 -3.37 26.95
CA ILE A 3 -28.90 -3.67 26.32
C ILE A 3 -28.74 -2.93 24.99
N VAL A 4 -29.85 -2.76 24.26
CA VAL A 4 -29.93 -1.95 23.04
C VAL A 4 -29.52 -0.49 23.28
N LEU A 5 -29.92 0.10 24.42
CA LEU A 5 -29.56 1.48 24.75
C LEU A 5 -28.06 1.64 25.04
N LEU A 6 -27.43 0.63 25.64
CA LEU A 6 -25.99 0.61 25.90
C LEU A 6 -25.17 0.50 24.60
N LEU A 7 -25.62 -0.30 23.63
CA LEU A 7 -25.01 -0.41 22.29
C LEU A 7 -25.07 0.92 21.51
N PHE A 8 -26.15 1.68 21.63
CA PHE A 8 -26.26 3.00 21.00
C PHE A 8 -25.34 4.06 21.62
N ILE A 9 -25.06 3.96 22.94
CA ILE A 9 -24.17 4.90 23.63
C ILE A 9 -22.70 4.63 23.28
N THR A 10 -22.30 3.36 23.09
CA THR A 10 -20.93 3.03 22.69
C THR A 10 -20.64 3.42 21.24
N LEU A 11 -21.61 3.32 20.34
CA LEU A 11 -21.50 3.74 18.94
C LEU A 11 -21.44 5.26 18.73
N SER A 12 -21.84 6.06 19.72
CA SER A 12 -21.85 7.53 19.64
C SER A 12 -20.60 8.18 20.26
N LEU A 13 -19.71 7.37 20.85
CA LEU A 13 -18.44 7.82 21.44
C LEU A 13 -17.22 7.47 20.56
N SER A 14 -17.39 6.73 19.47
CA SER A 14 -16.30 6.53 18.52
C SER A 14 -16.09 7.81 17.71
N LYS A 15 -14.86 8.32 17.69
CA LYS A 15 -14.47 9.41 16.81
C LYS A 15 -14.60 8.96 15.36
N GLN A 16 -15.14 9.81 14.50
CA GLN A 16 -15.13 9.52 13.05
C GLN A 16 -13.69 9.61 12.52
N CYS A 17 -13.36 8.82 11.50
CA CYS A 17 -12.00 8.82 10.92
C CYS A 17 -11.55 10.23 10.47
N SER A 18 -12.49 11.07 10.01
CA SER A 18 -12.26 12.47 9.65
C SER A 18 -11.92 13.40 10.81
N GLU A 19 -12.12 12.97 12.05
CA GLU A 19 -11.85 13.75 13.27
C GLU A 19 -10.42 13.56 13.78
N TYR A 20 -9.64 12.63 13.20
CA TYR A 20 -8.21 12.49 13.48
C TYR A 20 -7.43 13.56 12.70
N THR A 21 -7.21 14.71 13.32
CA THR A 21 -6.56 15.87 12.67
C THR A 21 -5.06 15.99 12.92
N GLU A 22 -4.48 15.21 13.84
CA GLU A 22 -3.05 15.26 14.17
C GLU A 22 -2.47 13.87 14.51
N LEU A 23 -1.15 13.71 14.33
CA LEU A 23 -0.35 12.48 14.50
C LEU A 23 -0.50 11.74 15.85
N ILE A 24 -1.25 12.29 16.82
CA ILE A 24 -1.27 11.84 18.21
C ILE A 24 -2.70 11.84 18.78
N GLU A 25 -3.70 11.32 18.05
CA GLU A 25 -5.04 11.10 18.61
C GLU A 25 -5.66 9.73 18.33
N LEU A 26 -4.89 8.73 17.89
CA LEU A 26 -5.37 7.34 17.86
C LEU A 26 -5.43 6.80 19.30
N ASP A 27 -6.64 6.74 19.86
CA ASP A 27 -6.87 6.32 21.25
C ASP A 27 -6.62 4.80 21.44
N THR A 28 -7.00 3.99 20.44
CA THR A 28 -6.79 2.53 20.46
C THR A 28 -6.39 1.97 19.09
N VAL A 29 -5.79 0.77 19.10
CA VAL A 29 -5.48 0.00 17.89
C VAL A 29 -6.75 -0.31 17.10
N ASP A 30 -7.84 -0.68 17.77
CA ASP A 30 -9.11 -1.01 17.12
C ASP A 30 -9.69 0.20 16.40
N SER A 31 -9.66 1.39 17.02
CA SER A 31 -10.11 2.62 16.37
C SER A 31 -9.25 3.00 15.16
N ALA A 32 -7.96 2.68 15.18
CA ALA A 32 -7.08 2.89 14.02
C ALA A 32 -7.46 1.97 12.86
N PHE A 33 -7.73 0.69 13.13
CA PHE A 33 -8.19 -0.25 12.11
C PHE A 33 -9.58 0.12 11.59
N GLU A 34 -10.53 0.48 12.46
CA GLU A 34 -11.85 0.96 12.05
C GLU A 34 -11.75 2.17 11.10
N CYS A 35 -10.86 3.13 11.39
CA CYS A 35 -10.62 4.29 10.53
C CYS A 35 -10.02 3.88 9.18
N ILE A 36 -8.96 3.07 9.16
CA ILE A 36 -8.30 2.63 7.93
C ILE A 36 -9.24 1.78 7.06
N GLU A 37 -10.03 0.89 7.66
CA GLU A 37 -11.02 0.05 6.97
C GLU A 37 -12.24 0.84 6.47
N SER A 38 -12.50 2.03 7.03
CA SER A 38 -13.60 2.90 6.58
C SER A 38 -13.33 3.58 5.23
N ILE A 39 -12.07 3.63 4.79
CA ILE A 39 -11.69 4.29 3.54
C ILE A 39 -11.94 3.33 2.37
N GLN A 40 -12.74 3.80 1.42
CA GLN A 40 -13.13 3.02 0.26
C GLN A 40 -12.47 3.51 -1.02
N THR A 41 -12.24 2.55 -1.92
CA THR A 41 -11.77 2.74 -3.30
C THR A 41 -12.78 2.12 -4.27
N THR A 42 -12.68 2.46 -5.56
CA THR A 42 -13.48 1.86 -6.63
C THR A 42 -12.61 1.00 -7.56
N GLU A 43 -13.26 0.10 -8.32
CA GLU A 43 -12.56 -0.75 -9.29
C GLU A 43 -11.83 0.06 -10.36
N ASP A 44 -12.43 1.17 -10.81
CA ASP A 44 -11.82 2.05 -11.81
C ASP A 44 -10.54 2.71 -11.26
N GLU A 45 -10.59 3.24 -10.04
CA GLU A 45 -9.44 3.87 -9.38
C GLU A 45 -8.31 2.87 -9.12
N ASN A 46 -8.66 1.69 -8.62
CA ASN A 46 -7.69 0.61 -8.42
C ASN A 46 -7.02 0.20 -9.74
N THR A 47 -7.80 0.10 -10.81
CA THR A 47 -7.28 -0.26 -12.14
C THR A 47 -6.33 0.82 -12.66
N GLU A 48 -6.69 2.10 -12.51
CA GLU A 48 -5.81 3.23 -12.88
C GLU A 48 -4.48 3.20 -12.12
N ILE A 49 -4.50 2.89 -10.82
CA ILE A 49 -3.29 2.75 -10.00
C ILE A 49 -2.42 1.59 -10.48
N ILE A 50 -3.00 0.41 -10.73
CA ILE A 50 -2.25 -0.75 -11.23
C ILE A 50 -1.65 -0.49 -12.60
N ASP A 51 -2.38 0.15 -13.50
CA ASP A 51 -1.88 0.51 -14.83
C ASP A 51 -0.74 1.53 -14.74
N GLY A 52 -0.86 2.52 -13.83
CA GLY A 52 0.23 3.44 -13.51
C GLY A 52 1.47 2.72 -12.98
N LEU A 53 1.31 1.81 -12.03
CA LEU A 53 2.41 1.01 -11.49
C LEU A 53 3.09 0.18 -12.57
N LYS A 54 2.33 -0.51 -13.44
CA LYS A 54 2.87 -1.24 -14.58
C LYS A 54 3.68 -0.34 -15.49
N TYR A 55 3.17 0.85 -15.81
CA TYR A 55 3.85 1.81 -16.65
C TYR A 55 5.19 2.26 -16.05
N TYR A 56 5.21 2.67 -14.78
CA TYR A 56 6.43 3.18 -14.16
C TYR A 56 7.44 2.07 -13.80
N LEU A 57 6.96 0.93 -13.28
CA LEU A 57 7.82 -0.20 -12.96
C LEU A 57 8.39 -0.87 -14.22
N ASN A 58 7.84 -0.61 -15.40
CA ASN A 58 8.49 -1.00 -16.64
C ASN A 58 9.91 -0.38 -16.79
N ALA A 59 10.15 0.80 -16.19
CA ALA A 59 11.47 1.43 -16.16
C ALA A 59 12.36 0.95 -14.99
N TYR A 60 11.86 0.07 -14.12
CA TYR A 60 12.61 -0.41 -12.97
C TYR A 60 13.69 -1.41 -13.41
N VAL A 61 14.95 -0.98 -13.30
CA VAL A 61 16.11 -1.66 -13.90
C VAL A 61 16.46 -3.02 -13.29
N PHE A 62 15.96 -3.32 -12.09
CA PHE A 62 16.29 -4.54 -11.37
C PHE A 62 15.27 -5.68 -11.57
N LYS A 63 14.23 -5.51 -12.41
CA LYS A 63 13.19 -6.52 -12.66
C LYS A 63 13.76 -7.89 -13.03
N ASP A 64 14.73 -7.94 -13.94
CA ASP A 64 15.31 -9.22 -14.39
C ASP A 64 16.06 -9.95 -13.28
N ILE A 65 16.77 -9.19 -12.43
CA ILE A 65 17.50 -9.73 -11.28
C ILE A 65 16.50 -10.22 -10.23
N LEU A 66 15.41 -9.51 -9.97
CA LEU A 66 14.38 -9.99 -9.04
C LEU A 66 13.70 -11.27 -9.54
N LYS A 67 13.43 -11.35 -10.84
CA LYS A 67 12.79 -12.53 -11.46
C LYS A 67 13.72 -13.74 -11.47
N ASN A 68 15.02 -13.52 -11.64
CA ASN A 68 16.04 -14.56 -11.68
C ASN A 68 17.27 -14.18 -10.83
N PRO A 69 17.13 -14.16 -9.49
CA PRO A 69 18.19 -13.68 -8.63
C PRO A 69 19.36 -14.66 -8.60
N PRO A 70 20.61 -14.16 -8.63
CA PRO A 70 21.78 -15.01 -8.54
C PRO A 70 21.77 -15.76 -7.21
N GLN A 71 21.85 -17.09 -7.27
CA GLN A 71 21.81 -17.92 -6.08
C GLN A 71 23.24 -18.27 -5.62
N PRO A 72 23.51 -18.26 -4.31
CA PRO A 72 24.80 -18.69 -3.79
C PRO A 72 24.99 -20.19 -4.00
N SER A 73 26.25 -20.65 -4.10
CA SER A 73 26.55 -22.07 -4.36
C SER A 73 26.06 -23.03 -3.26
N PHE A 74 25.79 -22.52 -2.05
CA PHE A 74 25.30 -23.32 -0.92
C PHE A 74 23.77 -23.46 -0.88
N SER A 75 23.01 -22.70 -1.68
CA SER A 75 21.55 -22.78 -1.72
C SER A 75 21.01 -22.22 -3.04
N ASN A 76 20.18 -23.02 -3.72
CA ASN A 76 19.52 -22.62 -4.97
C ASN A 76 18.23 -21.81 -4.74
N ASN A 77 17.89 -21.49 -3.50
CA ASN A 77 16.65 -20.82 -3.10
C ASN A 77 16.86 -19.80 -1.96
N TYR A 78 18.08 -19.28 -1.83
CA TYR A 78 18.42 -18.31 -0.78
C TYR A 78 17.73 -16.98 -1.02
N TYR A 79 17.76 -16.50 -2.27
CA TYR A 79 17.05 -15.30 -2.68
C TYR A 79 15.72 -15.68 -3.32
N GLU A 80 14.65 -15.15 -2.78
CA GLU A 80 13.30 -15.30 -3.31
C GLU A 80 13.19 -14.61 -4.67
N LYS A 81 12.43 -15.24 -5.56
CA LYS A 81 12.16 -14.71 -6.90
C LYS A 81 10.92 -13.85 -6.83
N VAL A 82 10.97 -12.67 -7.46
CA VAL A 82 9.82 -11.77 -7.57
C VAL A 82 9.65 -11.40 -9.03
N ASP A 83 8.50 -11.78 -9.59
CA ASP A 83 8.09 -11.39 -10.94
C ASP A 83 7.08 -10.25 -10.84
N ILE A 84 7.57 -9.02 -10.77
CA ILE A 84 6.75 -7.82 -10.49
C ILE A 84 5.52 -7.75 -11.41
N ASP A 85 5.67 -8.02 -12.71
CA ASP A 85 4.55 -7.91 -13.65
C ASP A 85 3.46 -8.95 -13.34
N SER A 86 3.87 -10.19 -13.07
CA SER A 86 2.96 -11.29 -12.71
C SER A 86 2.27 -11.04 -11.37
N GLU A 87 2.97 -10.45 -10.39
CA GLU A 87 2.37 -10.12 -9.10
C GLU A 87 1.40 -8.93 -9.20
N LEU A 88 1.70 -7.90 -10.01
CA LEU A 88 0.76 -6.81 -10.28
C LEU A 88 -0.54 -7.30 -10.94
N ASP A 89 -0.45 -8.29 -11.84
CA ASP A 89 -1.63 -8.89 -12.49
C ASP A 89 -2.54 -9.68 -11.54
N LYS A 90 -2.06 -10.03 -10.34
CA LYS A 90 -2.84 -10.77 -9.34
C LYS A 90 -3.58 -9.87 -8.35
N ILE A 91 -3.22 -8.60 -8.28
CA ILE A 91 -3.79 -7.66 -7.31
C ILE A 91 -5.30 -7.50 -7.58
N ASN A 92 -6.09 -7.61 -6.52
CA ASN A 92 -7.55 -7.57 -6.63
C ASN A 92 -8.04 -6.14 -6.81
N THR A 93 -8.16 -5.69 -8.06
CA THR A 93 -8.72 -4.37 -8.37
C THR A 93 -10.20 -4.22 -8.00
N LYS A 94 -10.91 -5.32 -7.72
CA LYS A 94 -12.36 -5.29 -7.38
C LYS A 94 -12.64 -5.08 -5.90
N THR A 95 -11.63 -5.07 -5.04
CA THR A 95 -11.87 -4.74 -3.63
C THR A 95 -12.31 -3.28 -3.52
N THR A 96 -13.20 -3.01 -2.58
CA THR A 96 -13.59 -1.65 -2.20
C THR A 96 -12.84 -1.16 -0.98
N SER A 97 -12.00 -1.98 -0.35
CA SER A 97 -11.19 -1.59 0.81
C SER A 97 -9.86 -1.01 0.33
N LEU A 98 -9.62 0.27 0.63
CA LEU A 98 -8.34 0.90 0.30
C LEU A 98 -7.18 0.17 1.01
N TYR A 99 -7.40 -0.24 2.26
CA TYR A 99 -6.39 -0.94 3.04
C TYR A 99 -5.98 -2.27 2.43
N GLU A 100 -6.94 -3.10 2.01
CA GLU A 100 -6.65 -4.38 1.35
C GLU A 100 -5.89 -4.15 0.05
N PHE A 101 -6.39 -3.24 -0.79
CA PHE A 101 -5.77 -2.91 -2.07
C PHE A 101 -4.33 -2.41 -1.91
N TYR A 102 -4.13 -1.43 -1.03
CA TYR A 102 -2.80 -0.87 -0.75
C TYR A 102 -1.86 -1.91 -0.14
N SER A 103 -2.36 -2.78 0.75
CA SER A 103 -1.54 -3.81 1.38
C SER A 103 -1.02 -4.83 0.38
N GLU A 104 -1.81 -5.21 -0.64
CA GLU A 104 -1.35 -6.08 -1.73
C GLU A 104 -0.20 -5.44 -2.51
N ILE A 105 -0.31 -4.16 -2.86
CA ILE A 105 0.77 -3.42 -3.54
C ILE A 105 2.00 -3.33 -2.64
N ASN A 106 1.83 -2.93 -1.38
CA ASN A 106 2.96 -2.73 -0.47
C ASN A 106 3.69 -4.05 -0.16
N ASN A 107 2.96 -5.16 -0.04
CA ASN A 107 3.55 -6.50 0.12
C ASN A 107 4.41 -6.88 -1.08
N LEU A 108 3.96 -6.58 -2.31
CA LEU A 108 4.78 -6.75 -3.51
C LEU A 108 6.06 -5.89 -3.44
N ILE A 109 5.94 -4.60 -3.14
CA ILE A 109 7.11 -3.71 -3.04
C ILE A 109 8.11 -4.21 -1.98
N ILE A 110 7.64 -4.60 -0.79
CA ILE A 110 8.50 -5.17 0.27
C ILE A 110 9.17 -6.47 -0.19
N SER A 111 8.48 -7.32 -0.95
CA SER A 111 9.04 -8.58 -1.44
C SER A 111 10.25 -8.38 -2.35
N THR A 112 10.38 -7.22 -3.01
CA THR A 112 11.55 -6.89 -3.83
C THR A 112 12.83 -6.74 -3.00
N ARG A 113 12.69 -6.48 -1.68
CA ARG A 113 13.78 -6.18 -0.76
C ARG A 113 14.69 -5.04 -1.22
N ASP A 114 14.16 -4.12 -2.03
CA ASP A 114 14.86 -2.92 -2.45
C ASP A 114 14.46 -1.74 -1.56
N SER A 115 15.40 -1.24 -0.75
CA SER A 115 15.19 -0.08 0.11
C SER A 115 14.91 1.22 -0.66
N HIS A 116 15.11 1.20 -1.97
CA HIS A 116 14.91 2.31 -2.89
C HIS A 116 13.61 2.20 -3.69
N LEU A 117 12.89 1.09 -3.53
CA LEU A 117 11.59 0.94 -4.13
C LEU A 117 10.53 1.14 -3.05
N GLY A 118 9.73 2.19 -3.22
CA GLY A 118 8.65 2.54 -2.31
C GLY A 118 7.38 2.87 -3.08
N PHE A 119 6.25 2.57 -2.47
CA PHE A 119 4.93 3.02 -2.90
C PHE A 119 4.30 3.74 -1.71
N ASN A 120 3.71 4.91 -1.94
CA ASN A 120 3.14 5.72 -0.89
C ASN A 120 1.87 6.41 -1.40
N ILE A 121 0.97 6.63 -0.45
CA ILE A 121 -0.24 7.41 -0.58
C ILE A 121 0.10 8.90 -0.38
N ASP A 122 -0.24 9.76 -1.34
CA ASP A 122 -0.03 11.21 -1.28
C ASP A 122 -1.25 11.89 -0.65
N ASP A 123 -1.13 12.15 0.66
CA ASP A 123 -2.13 12.80 1.50
C ASP A 123 -2.46 14.24 1.08
N THR A 124 -1.62 14.88 0.25
CA THR A 124 -1.80 16.26 -0.19
C THR A 124 -2.79 16.42 -1.33
N LEU A 125 -3.07 15.34 -2.08
CA LEU A 125 -3.90 15.40 -3.27
C LEU A 125 -5.40 15.54 -2.97
N LYS A 126 -5.80 15.50 -1.68
CA LYS A 126 -7.19 15.69 -1.18
C LYS A 126 -8.26 14.88 -1.93
N LYS A 127 -7.82 13.84 -2.63
CA LYS A 127 -8.61 12.80 -3.25
C LYS A 127 -7.96 11.51 -2.77
N PRO A 128 -8.66 10.67 -2.01
CA PRO A 128 -8.11 9.40 -1.54
C PRO A 128 -7.64 8.49 -2.69
N ASN A 129 -8.03 8.82 -3.93
CA ASN A 129 -7.86 7.97 -5.11
C ASN A 129 -7.06 8.63 -6.24
N SER A 130 -6.39 9.76 -5.99
CA SER A 130 -5.43 10.30 -6.96
C SER A 130 -4.07 10.29 -6.33
N GLU A 131 -3.31 9.23 -6.54
CA GLU A 131 -1.98 9.08 -5.95
C GLU A 131 -0.99 8.74 -7.04
N LEU A 132 -0.18 9.74 -7.35
CA LEU A 132 0.96 9.58 -8.24
C LEU A 132 2.17 9.12 -7.44
N VAL A 133 2.78 8.07 -7.97
CA VAL A 133 3.85 7.29 -7.37
C VAL A 133 5.13 8.11 -7.23
N TYR A 134 5.58 8.36 -5.99
CA TYR A 134 6.98 8.72 -5.76
C TYR A 134 7.84 7.46 -5.72
N PHE A 135 8.46 7.13 -6.85
CA PHE A 135 9.61 6.23 -6.85
C PHE A 135 10.78 6.98 -6.23
N LEU A 136 11.09 6.68 -4.97
CA LEU A 136 12.33 7.13 -4.32
C LEU A 136 13.52 6.34 -4.87
N PHE A 137 13.86 6.54 -6.15
CA PHE A 137 15.22 6.27 -6.58
C PHE A 137 16.11 7.15 -5.67
N PRO A 138 17.03 6.59 -4.86
CA PRO A 138 18.04 7.39 -4.22
C PRO A 138 18.71 8.09 -5.38
N SER A 139 18.53 9.39 -5.45
CA SER A 139 19.32 10.23 -6.31
C SER A 139 20.76 9.77 -6.09
N ILE A 140 21.39 9.25 -7.14
CA ILE A 140 22.83 9.42 -7.29
C ILE A 140 22.98 10.92 -7.17
N TYR A 141 23.34 11.38 -5.96
CA TYR A 141 23.77 12.74 -5.75
C TYR A 141 25.01 12.87 -6.61
N ASN A 142 24.79 13.32 -7.85
CA ASN A 142 25.82 13.93 -8.65
C ASN A 142 26.35 15.09 -7.82
N LYS A 143 27.51 14.86 -7.21
CA LYS A 143 28.42 15.94 -6.87
C LYS A 143 29.76 15.60 -7.49
N TYR A 144 29.92 16.11 -8.71
CA TYR A 144 31.15 16.75 -9.14
C TYR A 144 31.57 17.81 -8.12
#